data_AF-A0A238JF26-F1
#
_entry.id   AF-A0A238JF26-F1
#
_cell.length_a   1.000
_cell.length_b   1.000
_cell.length_c   1.000
_cell.angle_alpha   90.00
_cell.angle_beta   90.00
_cell.angle_gamma   90.00
#
_symmetry.space_group_name_H-M   'P 1'
#
loop_
_entity.id
_entity.type
_entity.pdbx_description
1 polymer ?
#
loop_
_entity_poly.entity_id
_entity_poly.type
_entity_poly.pdbx_seq_one_letter_code
_entity_poly.pdbx_strand_id
1 'polypeptide(L)'
;MINRTLFLSDIHLGTRGCSAELLLDFLKEHDADTIYLVGDIFDGWALRRGWHWPQSHNDVVQELLQRAHDGKRIVFVPGNHDEVMRNYLGTHFGGIEVMRTADFTALDGKRYLVTHGDQFDAVVMNAKWIAHLGDRAYEFLIWLNPKINRIRSLWSGRYWSLSKWAKQQVKSAVNFIGEYEDVLAEEARRGNYDGVICGHIHHANIKTINNILYVNTGDWVESCTAVIERPNGRLELIDWEAKIAANKERPRRRNRPKTKKNSLVDVQG
;
A
#
# COMPACT_ATOMS: atom_id res chain seq x y z
N MET A 1 -9.31 12.17 -15.67
CA MET A 1 -8.77 13.34 -14.93
C MET A 1 -7.27 13.21 -15.01
N ILE A 2 -6.53 14.27 -15.37
CA ILE A 2 -5.06 14.21 -15.38
C ILE A 2 -4.60 14.38 -13.94
N ASN A 3 -4.06 13.32 -13.33
CA ASN A 3 -3.34 13.43 -12.06
C ASN A 3 -1.91 13.86 -12.37
N ARG A 4 -1.20 14.47 -11.42
CA ARG A 4 0.20 14.85 -11.67
C ARG A 4 1.13 13.68 -11.37
N THR A 5 0.90 13.04 -10.24
CA THR A 5 1.74 11.96 -9.73
C THR A 5 0.89 10.77 -9.29
N LEU A 6 1.37 9.56 -9.57
CA LEU A 6 0.77 8.29 -9.16
C LEU A 6 1.81 7.46 -8.41
N PHE A 7 1.38 6.78 -7.34
CA PHE A 7 2.19 5.86 -6.55
C PHE A 7 1.51 4.49 -6.49
N LEU A 8 2.27 3.44 -6.83
CA LEU A 8 1.86 2.04 -6.81
C LEU A 8 2.94 1.23 -6.10
N SER A 9 2.57 0.23 -5.31
CA SER A 9 3.50 -0.71 -4.68
C SER A 9 2.88 -2.11 -4.65
N ASP A 10 3.70 -3.10 -4.29
CA ASP A 10 3.24 -4.44 -3.87
C ASP A 10 2.25 -5.03 -4.89
N ILE A 11 2.64 -4.97 -6.17
CA ILE A 11 1.85 -5.50 -7.29
C ILE A 11 2.02 -7.02 -7.37
N HIS A 12 3.23 -7.52 -7.09
CA HIS A 12 3.58 -8.93 -7.11
C HIS A 12 3.25 -9.66 -8.41
N LEU A 13 3.61 -9.07 -9.57
CA LEU A 13 3.57 -9.74 -10.85
C LEU A 13 4.40 -11.04 -10.78
N GLY A 14 3.75 -12.18 -11.03
CA GLY A 14 4.34 -13.51 -10.90
C GLY A 14 3.63 -14.37 -9.87
N THR A 15 2.75 -13.77 -9.06
CA THR A 15 1.87 -14.48 -8.13
C THR A 15 0.51 -14.73 -8.75
N ARG A 16 -0.18 -15.79 -8.28
CA ARG A 16 -1.59 -16.05 -8.65
C ARG A 16 -2.59 -15.08 -8.02
N GLY A 17 -2.19 -14.41 -6.93
CA GLY A 17 -3.04 -13.48 -6.19
C GLY A 17 -3.03 -12.07 -6.77
N CYS A 18 -2.08 -11.74 -7.67
CA CYS A 18 -2.01 -10.43 -8.30
C CYS A 18 -3.28 -10.13 -9.11
N SER A 19 -3.96 -9.06 -8.73
CA SER A 19 -5.15 -8.51 -9.41
C SER A 19 -4.78 -7.65 -10.62
N ALA A 20 -4.01 -8.23 -11.55
CA ALA A 20 -3.43 -7.51 -12.69
C ALA A 20 -4.49 -6.88 -13.63
N GLU A 21 -5.62 -7.55 -13.85
CA GLU A 21 -6.71 -6.99 -14.68
C GLU A 21 -7.35 -5.76 -14.05
N LEU A 22 -7.48 -5.77 -12.71
CA LEU A 22 -8.02 -4.66 -11.96
C LEU A 22 -7.04 -3.47 -11.95
N LEU A 23 -5.74 -3.75 -11.87
CA LEU A 23 -4.68 -2.75 -12.06
C LEU A 23 -4.71 -2.12 -13.45
N LEU A 24 -4.85 -2.92 -14.50
CA LEU A 24 -4.96 -2.41 -15.87
C LEU A 24 -6.17 -1.50 -16.04
N ASP A 25 -7.31 -1.85 -15.45
CA ASP A 25 -8.51 -1.02 -15.46
C ASP A 25 -8.28 0.31 -14.73
N PHE A 26 -7.65 0.27 -13.55
CA PHE A 26 -7.26 1.47 -12.81
C PHE A 26 -6.33 2.37 -13.62
N LEU A 27 -5.28 1.81 -14.20
CA LEU A 27 -4.30 2.56 -15.00
C LEU A 27 -5.00 3.29 -16.15
N LYS A 28 -5.95 2.66 -16.85
CA LYS A 28 -6.71 3.32 -17.93
C LYS A 28 -7.50 4.54 -17.48
N GLU A 29 -8.03 4.55 -16.25
CA GLU A 29 -8.76 5.70 -15.70
C GLU A 29 -7.85 6.77 -15.05
N HIS A 30 -6.61 6.38 -14.70
CA HIS A 30 -5.67 7.20 -13.94
C HIS A 30 -4.35 7.39 -14.71
N ASP A 31 -4.31 8.46 -15.52
CA ASP A 31 -3.06 8.96 -16.11
C ASP A 31 -2.31 9.88 -15.14
N ALA A 32 -0.97 9.91 -15.24
CA ALA A 32 -0.09 10.77 -14.46
C ALA A 32 1.19 11.13 -15.23
N ASP A 33 1.73 12.32 -14.97
CA ASP A 33 3.00 12.77 -15.55
C ASP A 33 4.21 12.06 -14.93
N THR A 34 4.10 11.70 -13.65
CA THR A 34 5.10 10.91 -12.93
C THR A 34 4.45 9.71 -12.24
N ILE A 35 5.06 8.53 -12.38
CA ILE A 35 4.63 7.29 -11.72
C ILE A 35 5.79 6.78 -10.86
N TYR A 36 5.53 6.62 -9.57
CA TYR A 36 6.44 5.95 -8.65
C TYR A 36 5.96 4.51 -8.43
N LEU A 37 6.85 3.57 -8.71
CA LEU A 37 6.71 2.15 -8.41
C LEU A 37 7.49 1.85 -7.12
N VAL A 38 6.80 1.78 -5.98
CA VAL A 38 7.35 1.79 -4.61
C VAL A 38 7.57 0.36 -4.09
N GLY A 39 8.23 -0.45 -4.91
CA GLY A 39 8.70 -1.79 -4.58
C GLY A 39 7.68 -2.89 -4.81
N ASP A 40 8.20 -4.12 -4.83
CA ASP A 40 7.47 -5.38 -5.03
C ASP A 40 6.50 -5.35 -6.21
N ILE A 41 7.00 -4.86 -7.35
CA ILE A 41 6.30 -4.83 -8.63
C ILE A 41 6.26 -6.23 -9.23
N PHE A 42 7.37 -6.96 -9.16
CA PHE A 42 7.45 -8.37 -9.50
C PHE A 42 7.66 -9.22 -8.23
N ASP A 43 7.31 -10.50 -8.33
CA ASP A 43 7.59 -11.48 -7.28
C ASP A 43 8.63 -12.50 -7.76
N GLY A 44 9.90 -12.13 -7.65
CA GLY A 44 11.02 -13.00 -8.03
C GLY A 44 11.04 -14.32 -7.25
N TRP A 45 10.56 -14.32 -6.01
CA TRP A 45 10.50 -15.52 -5.17
C TRP A 45 9.42 -16.49 -5.63
N ALA A 46 8.24 -16.00 -6.02
CA ALA A 46 7.18 -16.79 -6.62
C ALA A 46 7.61 -17.37 -7.96
N LEU A 47 8.17 -16.54 -8.85
CA LEU A 47 8.64 -16.95 -10.18
C LEU A 47 9.71 -18.04 -10.10
N ARG A 48 10.62 -17.96 -9.12
CA ARG A 48 11.64 -19.00 -8.89
C ARG A 48 11.04 -20.32 -8.40
N ARG A 49 9.96 -20.29 -7.60
CA ARG A 49 9.29 -21.50 -7.09
C ARG A 49 8.41 -22.16 -8.13
N GLY A 50 7.84 -21.39 -9.04
CA GLY A 50 7.04 -21.90 -10.14
C GLY A 50 6.63 -20.76 -11.05
N TRP A 51 6.94 -20.89 -12.34
CA TRP A 51 6.62 -19.88 -13.33
C TRP A 51 5.10 -19.71 -13.47
N HIS A 52 4.60 -18.52 -13.13
CA HIS A 52 3.23 -18.11 -13.36
C HIS A 52 3.24 -16.70 -13.97
N TRP A 53 3.02 -16.62 -15.28
CA TRP A 53 3.06 -15.36 -16.00
C TRP A 53 1.93 -15.31 -17.03
N PRO A 54 0.69 -15.05 -16.61
CA PRO A 54 -0.44 -14.90 -17.52
C PRO A 54 -0.29 -13.62 -18.37
N GLN A 55 -1.06 -13.54 -19.46
CA GLN A 55 -1.02 -12.39 -20.38
C GLN A 55 -1.27 -11.06 -19.67
N SER A 56 -2.18 -11.01 -18.68
CA SER A 56 -2.49 -9.80 -17.92
C SER A 56 -1.26 -9.20 -17.22
N HIS A 57 -0.28 -10.01 -16.82
CA HIS A 57 0.96 -9.51 -16.23
C HIS A 57 1.84 -8.82 -17.28
N ASN A 58 1.95 -9.43 -18.47
CA ASN A 58 2.64 -8.83 -19.59
C ASN A 58 1.97 -7.51 -20.02
N ASP A 59 0.65 -7.46 -20.01
CA ASP A 59 -0.11 -6.26 -20.35
C ASP A 59 0.16 -5.11 -19.37
N VAL A 60 0.30 -5.40 -18.06
CA VAL A 60 0.71 -4.38 -17.05
C VAL A 60 2.09 -3.82 -17.37
N VAL A 61 3.06 -4.68 -17.66
CA VAL A 61 4.42 -4.25 -18.01
C VAL A 61 4.41 -3.41 -19.28
N GLN A 62 3.67 -3.83 -20.31
CA GLN A 62 3.55 -3.09 -21.56
C GLN A 62 2.88 -1.73 -21.37
N GLU A 63 1.82 -1.65 -20.57
CA GLU A 63 1.17 -0.37 -20.24
C GLU A 63 2.15 0.60 -19.57
N LEU A 64 2.95 0.14 -18.60
CA LEU A 64 3.96 0.98 -17.94
C LEU A 64 5.06 1.43 -18.91
N LEU A 65 5.58 0.51 -19.74
CA LEU A 65 6.59 0.85 -20.76
C LEU A 65 6.05 1.80 -21.82
N GLN A 66 4.78 1.65 -22.22
CA GLN A 66 4.13 2.56 -23.17
C GLN A 66 4.03 3.97 -22.59
N ARG A 67 3.67 4.12 -21.31
CA ARG A 67 3.67 5.44 -20.64
C ARG A 67 5.05 6.07 -20.61
N ALA A 68 6.09 5.28 -20.29
CA ALA A 68 7.45 5.77 -20.35
C ALA A 68 7.83 6.23 -21.78
N HIS A 69 7.42 5.47 -22.80
CA HIS A 69 7.62 5.83 -24.20
C HIS A 69 6.86 7.11 -24.61
N ASP A 70 5.65 7.31 -24.07
CA ASP A 70 4.83 8.51 -24.27
C ASP A 70 5.36 9.74 -23.51
N GLY A 71 6.52 9.62 -22.87
CA GLY A 71 7.23 10.70 -22.19
C GLY A 71 6.86 10.90 -20.72
N LYS A 72 6.11 9.96 -20.13
CA LYS A 72 5.84 9.98 -18.68
C LYS A 72 7.10 9.55 -17.93
N ARG A 73 7.37 10.19 -16.79
CA ARG A 73 8.49 9.81 -15.94
C ARG A 73 8.09 8.63 -15.06
N ILE A 74 8.86 7.54 -15.06
CA ILE A 74 8.60 6.40 -14.18
C ILE A 74 9.83 6.15 -13.32
N VAL A 75 9.64 6.16 -11.99
CA VAL A 75 10.69 5.90 -11.01
C VAL A 75 10.36 4.60 -10.29
N PHE A 76 11.26 3.62 -10.36
CA PHE A 76 11.15 2.34 -9.69
C PHE A 76 12.09 2.27 -8.49
N VAL A 77 11.49 2.10 -7.31
CA VAL A 77 12.17 1.89 -6.03
C VAL A 77 12.06 0.40 -5.68
N PRO A 78 13.11 -0.43 -5.82
CA PRO A 78 12.99 -1.88 -5.62
C PRO A 78 12.64 -2.28 -4.18
N GLY A 79 11.73 -3.25 -4.04
CA GLY A 79 11.40 -3.89 -2.77
C GLY A 79 12.23 -5.15 -2.49
N ASN A 80 11.78 -5.98 -1.55
CA ASN A 80 12.46 -7.23 -1.18
C ASN A 80 12.16 -8.40 -2.13
N HIS A 81 10.99 -8.43 -2.77
CA HIS A 81 10.68 -9.45 -3.79
C HIS A 81 11.39 -9.18 -5.13
N ASP A 82 11.73 -7.91 -5.37
CA ASP A 82 12.45 -7.41 -6.55
C ASP A 82 13.92 -7.11 -6.27
N GLU A 83 14.53 -7.77 -5.28
CA GLU A 83 15.90 -7.47 -4.82
C GLU A 83 16.95 -7.45 -5.95
N VAL A 84 16.75 -8.23 -7.00
CA VAL A 84 17.63 -8.28 -8.18
C VAL A 84 17.78 -6.90 -8.82
N MET A 85 16.74 -6.08 -8.79
CA MET A 85 16.72 -4.73 -9.35
C MET A 85 17.63 -3.77 -8.56
N ARG A 86 17.97 -4.09 -7.31
CA ARG A 86 18.95 -3.32 -6.51
C ARG A 86 20.36 -3.38 -7.08
N ASN A 87 20.68 -4.34 -7.96
CA ASN A 87 21.96 -4.37 -8.67
C ASN A 87 22.04 -3.33 -9.81
N TYR A 88 20.92 -2.68 -10.13
CA TYR A 88 20.79 -1.75 -11.25
C TYR A 88 20.41 -0.34 -10.81
N LEU A 89 20.67 0.03 -9.56
CA LEU A 89 20.45 1.39 -9.06
C LEU A 89 21.20 2.42 -9.91
N GLY A 90 20.54 3.54 -10.23
CA GLY A 90 21.09 4.61 -11.08
C GLY A 90 21.07 4.31 -12.57
N THR A 91 20.49 3.18 -12.98
CA THR A 91 20.30 2.85 -14.40
C THR A 91 18.88 3.20 -14.87
N HIS A 92 18.71 3.21 -16.19
CA HIS A 92 17.43 3.44 -16.84
C HIS A 92 17.13 2.27 -17.80
N PHE A 93 15.94 1.66 -17.70
CA PHE A 93 15.49 0.61 -18.61
C PHE A 93 14.16 0.98 -19.25
N GLY A 94 14.12 1.10 -20.57
CA GLY A 94 12.88 1.43 -21.28
C GLY A 94 12.23 2.74 -20.81
N GLY A 95 13.03 3.70 -20.32
CA GLY A 95 12.54 4.95 -19.74
C GLY A 95 12.19 4.90 -18.25
N ILE A 96 12.35 3.76 -17.58
CA ILE A 96 12.14 3.59 -16.14
C ILE A 96 13.45 3.81 -15.38
N GLU A 97 13.46 4.76 -14.44
CA GLU A 97 14.60 5.08 -13.58
C GLU A 97 14.62 4.15 -12.36
N VAL A 98 15.71 3.43 -12.11
CA VAL A 98 15.81 2.56 -10.93
C VAL A 98 16.55 3.29 -9.81
N MET A 99 15.86 3.57 -8.70
CA MET A 99 16.37 4.38 -7.59
C MET A 99 16.29 3.62 -6.27
N ARG A 100 17.16 3.96 -5.31
CA ARG A 100 17.12 3.34 -3.96
C ARG A 100 15.95 3.89 -3.15
N THR A 101 15.75 5.19 -3.24
CA THR A 101 14.68 5.99 -2.68
C THR A 101 14.45 7.16 -3.64
N ALA A 102 13.33 7.87 -3.50
CA ALA A 102 13.09 9.09 -4.28
C ALA A 102 12.68 10.26 -3.39
N ASP A 103 13.14 11.45 -3.77
CA ASP A 103 12.69 12.72 -3.22
C ASP A 103 11.50 13.22 -4.03
N PHE A 104 10.29 13.12 -3.48
CA PHE A 104 9.09 13.66 -4.11
C PHE A 104 8.72 15.01 -3.48
N THR A 105 8.45 16.02 -4.30
CA THR A 105 7.89 17.30 -3.84
C THR A 105 6.52 17.47 -4.47
N ALA A 106 5.47 17.52 -3.64
CA ALA A 106 4.12 17.74 -4.10
C ALA A 106 3.90 19.21 -4.50
N LEU A 107 2.81 19.48 -5.22
CA LEU A 107 2.41 20.83 -5.65
C LEU A 107 2.13 21.79 -4.49
N ASP A 108 1.77 21.27 -3.32
CA ASP A 108 1.60 22.09 -2.11
C ASP A 108 2.93 22.47 -1.45
N GLY A 109 4.06 22.07 -2.05
CA GLY A 109 5.41 22.37 -1.60
C GLY A 109 5.99 21.38 -0.59
N LYS A 110 5.19 20.41 -0.12
CA LYS A 110 5.65 19.42 0.85
C LYS A 110 6.57 18.39 0.21
N ARG A 111 7.59 18.01 0.96
CA ARG A 111 8.60 17.01 0.55
C ARG A 111 8.32 15.67 1.20
N TYR A 112 8.41 14.60 0.42
CA TYR A 112 8.15 13.24 0.86
C TYR A 112 9.33 12.34 0.51
N LEU A 113 9.71 11.49 1.46
CA LEU A 113 10.58 10.36 1.21
C LEU A 113 9.76 9.24 0.56
N VAL A 114 10.13 8.81 -0.65
CA VAL A 114 9.54 7.64 -1.29
C VAL A 114 10.48 6.45 -1.09
N THR A 115 10.01 5.40 -0.41
CA THR A 115 10.79 4.20 -0.11
C THR A 115 9.88 2.99 0.06
N HIS A 116 10.32 1.80 -0.34
CA HIS A 116 9.49 0.60 -0.19
C HIS A 116 9.20 0.27 1.28
N GLY A 117 10.26 0.17 2.10
CA GLY A 117 10.15 0.01 3.55
C GLY A 117 10.97 -1.16 4.11
N ASP A 118 11.09 -2.27 3.37
CA ASP A 118 11.73 -3.54 3.78
C ASP A 118 13.06 -3.39 4.57
N GLN A 119 13.85 -2.36 4.25
CA GLN A 119 15.09 -2.04 4.96
C GLN A 119 14.92 -1.78 6.48
N PHE A 120 13.69 -1.50 6.95
CA PHE A 120 13.37 -1.29 8.36
C PHE A 120 12.88 -2.54 9.09
N ASP A 121 12.71 -3.68 8.40
CA ASP A 121 12.28 -4.94 9.02
C ASP A 121 13.16 -5.34 10.18
N ALA A 122 14.49 -5.30 9.99
CA ALA A 122 15.44 -5.64 11.04
C ALA A 122 15.28 -4.71 12.25
N VAL A 123 15.00 -3.43 12.04
CA VAL A 123 14.84 -2.45 13.14
C VAL A 123 13.58 -2.77 13.94
N VAL A 124 12.45 -2.97 13.27
CA VAL A 124 11.16 -3.25 13.92
C VAL A 124 11.18 -4.61 14.59
N MET A 125 11.70 -5.65 13.93
CA MET A 125 11.78 -7.00 14.48
C MET A 125 12.77 -7.09 15.65
N ASN A 126 13.88 -6.37 15.62
CA ASN A 126 14.82 -6.31 16.74
C ASN A 126 14.26 -5.48 17.91
N ALA A 127 13.57 -4.38 17.64
CA ALA A 127 12.88 -3.59 18.67
C ALA A 127 11.85 -4.44 19.41
N LYS A 128 11.11 -5.29 18.69
CA LYS A 128 10.22 -6.29 19.31
C LYS A 128 10.95 -7.31 20.15
N TRP A 129 12.10 -7.82 19.74
CA TRP A 129 12.85 -8.75 20.59
C TRP A 129 13.29 -8.10 21.89
N ILE A 130 13.72 -6.83 21.84
CA ILE A 130 14.06 -6.04 23.04
C ILE A 130 12.81 -5.77 23.88
N ALA A 131 11.70 -5.38 23.28
CA ALA A 131 10.43 -5.16 23.96
C ALA A 131 9.91 -6.46 24.60
N HIS A 132 10.01 -7.59 23.90
CA HIS A 132 9.65 -8.92 24.41
C HIS A 132 10.62 -9.42 25.48
N LEU A 133 11.90 -9.05 25.44
CA LEU A 133 12.85 -9.34 26.51
C LEU A 133 12.54 -8.47 27.73
N GLY A 134 12.16 -7.21 27.55
CA GLY A 134 11.67 -6.30 28.59
C GLY A 134 10.36 -6.78 29.20
N ASP A 135 9.40 -7.19 28.38
CA ASP A 135 8.14 -7.79 28.80
C ASP A 135 8.36 -9.15 29.45
N ARG A 136 9.28 -9.99 28.95
CA ARG A 136 9.65 -11.24 29.64
C ARG A 136 10.41 -10.99 30.92
N ALA A 137 11.23 -9.96 31.02
CA ALA A 137 11.90 -9.58 32.25
C ALA A 137 10.87 -9.03 33.25
N TYR A 138 9.91 -8.22 32.79
CA TYR A 138 8.80 -7.69 33.57
C TYR A 138 7.82 -8.79 33.99
N GLU A 139 7.45 -9.71 33.10
CA GLU A 139 6.68 -10.91 33.38
C GLU A 139 7.48 -11.87 34.27
N PHE A 140 8.81 -11.96 34.14
CA PHE A 140 9.67 -12.73 35.02
C PHE A 140 9.75 -12.10 36.41
N LEU A 141 9.78 -10.77 36.52
CA LEU A 141 9.68 -10.02 37.77
C LEU A 141 8.27 -10.19 38.39
N ILE A 142 7.23 -10.14 37.56
CA ILE A 142 5.83 -10.43 37.93
C ILE A 142 5.61 -11.91 38.19
N TRP A 143 6.43 -12.85 37.67
CA TRP A 143 6.37 -14.30 37.90
C TRP A 143 7.21 -14.73 39.10
N LEU A 144 8.26 -13.98 39.42
CA LEU A 144 8.93 -14.01 40.72
C LEU A 144 7.95 -13.60 41.83
N ASN A 145 7.07 -12.64 41.55
CA ASN A 145 6.06 -12.15 42.50
C ASN A 145 5.08 -13.26 43.01
N PRO A 146 4.62 -14.22 42.19
CA PRO A 146 3.91 -15.40 42.61
C PRO A 146 4.80 -16.62 42.79
N LYS A 147 6.12 -16.64 42.55
CA LYS A 147 6.95 -17.68 43.19
C LYS A 147 7.05 -17.45 44.69
N ILE A 148 6.97 -16.18 45.11
CA ILE A 148 6.70 -15.77 46.49
C ILE A 148 5.25 -16.14 46.92
N ASN A 149 4.26 -16.09 46.02
CA ASN A 149 2.86 -16.51 46.30
C ASN A 149 2.45 -17.95 45.88
N ARG A 150 3.34 -18.80 45.35
CA ARG A 150 3.06 -20.15 44.80
C ARG A 150 4.05 -21.17 45.37
N ILE A 151 4.49 -20.90 46.58
CA ILE A 151 4.36 -21.88 47.67
C ILE A 151 2.86 -22.02 48.08
N ARG A 152 1.97 -21.11 47.65
CA ARG A 152 0.59 -20.98 48.16
C ARG A 152 -0.56 -21.50 47.26
N SER A 153 -0.37 -21.88 46.00
CA SER A 153 -1.49 -22.49 45.24
C SER A 153 -1.03 -23.50 44.18
N LEU A 154 -0.93 -24.73 44.66
CA LEU A 154 -0.62 -25.97 43.94
C LEU A 154 -1.75 -26.47 43.02
N TRP A 155 -2.83 -25.71 42.77
CA TRP A 155 -4.04 -26.28 42.17
C TRP A 155 -4.68 -25.35 41.14
N SER A 156 -4.70 -25.79 39.87
CA SER A 156 -5.86 -25.81 38.94
C SER A 156 -5.42 -25.71 37.48
N GLY A 157 -5.70 -26.75 36.70
CA GLY A 157 -5.48 -26.83 35.25
C GLY A 157 -6.26 -25.75 34.50
N ARG A 158 -5.68 -25.19 33.43
CA ARG A 158 -6.24 -24.02 32.76
C ARG A 158 -6.45 -24.25 31.27
N TYR A 159 -7.72 -24.09 30.92
CA TYR A 159 -8.40 -23.95 29.63
C TYR A 159 -7.61 -23.20 28.53
N TRP A 160 -7.46 -23.82 27.36
CA TRP A 160 -6.97 -23.21 26.11
C TRP A 160 -8.13 -22.51 25.39
N SER A 161 -7.97 -21.23 25.05
CA SER A 161 -9.02 -20.43 24.39
C SER A 161 -8.47 -19.89 23.07
N LEU A 162 -8.96 -20.46 21.96
CA LEU A 162 -8.62 -20.04 20.60
C LEU A 162 -8.91 -18.55 20.35
N SER A 163 -9.95 -18.01 21.00
CA SER A 163 -10.28 -16.58 20.93
C SER A 163 -9.25 -15.68 21.63
N LYS A 164 -8.64 -16.13 22.73
CA LYS A 164 -7.52 -15.40 23.35
C LYS A 164 -6.29 -15.42 22.46
N TRP A 165 -5.97 -16.56 21.85
CA TRP A 165 -4.89 -16.66 20.88
C TRP A 165 -5.13 -15.75 19.68
N ALA A 166 -6.31 -15.80 19.05
CA ALA A 166 -6.65 -14.93 17.92
C ALA A 166 -6.56 -13.44 18.31
N LYS A 167 -7.05 -13.06 19.49
CA LYS A 167 -6.94 -11.68 20.00
C LYS A 167 -5.49 -11.25 20.21
N GLN A 168 -4.63 -12.15 20.68
CA GLN A 168 -3.19 -11.89 20.83
C GLN A 168 -2.51 -11.71 19.46
N GLN A 169 -2.85 -12.53 18.47
CA GLN A 169 -2.32 -12.39 17.11
C GLN A 169 -2.73 -11.05 16.48
N VAL A 170 -4.01 -10.68 16.61
CA VAL A 170 -4.50 -9.37 16.13
C VAL A 170 -3.77 -8.22 16.82
N LYS A 171 -3.62 -8.26 18.15
CA LYS A 171 -2.89 -7.22 18.89
C LYS A 171 -1.43 -7.13 18.44
N SER A 172 -0.78 -8.27 18.23
CA SER A 172 0.60 -8.33 17.75
C SER A 172 0.76 -7.75 16.34
N ALA A 173 -0.20 -8.00 15.45
CA ALA A 173 -0.22 -7.42 14.10
C ALA A 173 -0.44 -5.89 14.14
N VAL A 174 -1.40 -5.42 14.94
CA VAL A 174 -1.65 -3.97 15.10
C VAL A 174 -0.43 -3.26 15.68
N ASN A 175 0.21 -3.85 16.69
CA ASN A 175 1.44 -3.29 17.25
C ASN A 175 2.57 -3.26 16.22
N PHE A 176 2.72 -4.31 15.40
CA PHE A 176 3.70 -4.32 14.31
C PHE A 176 3.51 -3.16 13.35
N ILE A 177 2.26 -2.97 12.89
CA ILE A 177 1.91 -1.89 11.96
C ILE A 177 2.27 -0.55 12.59
N GLY A 178 1.86 -0.31 13.85
CA GLY A 178 2.17 0.93 14.55
C GLY A 178 3.68 1.20 14.71
N GLU A 179 4.46 0.19 15.10
CA GLU A 179 5.92 0.33 15.23
C GLU A 179 6.58 0.63 13.87
N TYR A 180 6.08 0.02 12.80
CA TYR A 180 6.58 0.24 11.44
C TYR A 180 6.25 1.64 10.93
N GLU A 181 5.00 2.08 11.13
CA GLU A 181 4.53 3.44 10.87
C GLU A 181 5.43 4.48 11.58
N ASP A 182 5.73 4.26 12.86
CA ASP A 182 6.57 5.15 13.67
C ASP A 182 8.02 5.21 13.18
N VAL A 183 8.62 4.06 12.83
CA VAL A 183 10.01 4.00 12.32
C VAL A 183 10.14 4.76 10.99
N LEU A 184 9.19 4.58 10.08
CA LEU A 184 9.20 5.27 8.79
C LEU A 184 8.94 6.78 8.93
N ALA A 185 8.04 7.17 9.83
CA ALA A 185 7.81 8.59 10.13
C ALA A 185 9.06 9.24 10.73
N GLU A 186 9.75 8.55 11.63
CA GLU A 186 11.00 9.02 12.22
C GLU A 186 12.12 9.14 11.17
N GLU A 187 12.22 8.22 10.22
CA GLU A 187 13.19 8.33 9.14
C GLU A 187 12.94 9.53 8.23
N ALA A 188 11.68 9.76 7.83
CA ALA A 188 11.33 10.96 7.08
C ALA A 188 11.67 12.24 7.85
N ARG A 189 11.39 12.25 9.16
CA ARG A 189 11.76 13.38 10.03
C ARG A 189 13.27 13.62 10.04
N ARG A 190 14.09 12.57 10.13
CA ARG A 190 15.57 12.67 10.08
C ARG A 190 16.07 13.21 8.74
N GLY A 191 15.39 12.86 7.66
CA GLY A 191 15.66 13.38 6.31
C GLY A 191 15.13 14.79 6.04
N ASN A 192 14.51 15.46 7.02
CA ASN A 192 13.82 16.75 6.86
C ASN A 192 12.73 16.73 5.78
N TYR A 193 11.95 15.64 5.75
CA TYR A 193 10.74 15.52 4.92
C TYR A 193 9.50 15.85 5.75
N ASP A 194 8.43 16.27 5.07
CA ASP A 194 7.09 16.47 5.64
C ASP A 194 6.30 15.15 5.71
N GLY A 195 6.77 14.11 5.03
CA GLY A 195 6.09 12.82 4.95
C GLY A 195 6.92 11.69 4.37
N VAL A 196 6.35 10.50 4.39
CA VAL A 196 6.89 9.27 3.79
C VAL A 196 5.81 8.57 2.99
N ILE A 197 6.17 8.06 1.81
CA ILE A 197 5.32 7.25 0.94
C ILE A 197 5.98 5.88 0.77
N CYS A 198 5.26 4.82 1.12
CA CYS A 198 5.79 3.47 1.20
C CYS A 198 4.78 2.38 0.84
N GLY A 199 5.25 1.12 0.83
CA GLY A 199 4.46 -0.09 0.61
C GLY A 199 4.78 -1.14 1.69
N HIS A 200 5.11 -2.35 1.26
CA HIS A 200 5.72 -3.46 2.04
C HIS A 200 4.82 -4.14 3.09
N ILE A 201 4.10 -3.39 3.93
CA ILE A 201 3.25 -3.98 4.98
C ILE A 201 1.80 -4.25 4.50
N HIS A 202 1.49 -3.99 3.22
CA HIS A 202 0.17 -4.21 2.59
C HIS A 202 -1.01 -3.55 3.33
N HIS A 203 -0.73 -2.50 4.11
CA HIS A 203 -1.75 -1.82 4.90
C HIS A 203 -1.98 -0.40 4.39
N ALA A 204 -2.86 -0.28 3.40
CA ALA A 204 -3.21 0.98 2.76
C ALA A 204 -3.71 2.01 3.80
N ASN A 205 -2.97 3.10 4.00
CA ASN A 205 -3.28 4.07 5.05
C ASN A 205 -2.68 5.46 4.76
N ILE A 206 -3.40 6.52 5.13
CA ILE A 206 -2.86 7.89 5.17
C ILE A 206 -3.14 8.45 6.56
N LYS A 207 -2.07 8.75 7.29
CA LYS A 207 -2.14 9.17 8.70
C LYS A 207 -1.01 10.12 9.04
N THR A 208 -1.27 11.08 9.92
CA THR A 208 -0.21 11.95 10.46
C THR A 208 0.33 11.38 11.77
N ILE A 209 1.66 11.29 11.86
CA ILE A 209 2.39 10.74 13.01
C ILE A 209 3.49 11.74 13.36
N ASN A 210 3.42 12.34 14.56
CA ASN A 210 4.40 13.34 15.00
C ASN A 210 4.68 14.45 13.95
N ASN A 211 3.60 14.96 13.34
CA ASN A 211 3.59 15.96 12.27
C ASN A 211 4.18 15.51 10.92
N ILE A 212 4.54 14.23 10.77
CA ILE A 212 4.95 13.61 9.51
C ILE A 212 3.74 12.91 8.89
N LEU A 213 3.49 13.13 7.60
CA LEU A 213 2.45 12.40 6.89
C LEU A 213 2.98 11.02 6.48
N TYR A 214 2.47 9.97 7.11
CA TYR A 214 2.68 8.58 6.71
C TYR A 214 1.67 8.19 5.64
N VAL A 215 2.16 7.63 4.54
CA VAL A 215 1.36 7.15 3.43
C VAL A 215 1.84 5.75 3.05
N ASN A 216 0.93 4.79 3.12
CA ASN A 216 1.12 3.46 2.57
C ASN A 216 0.15 3.25 1.41
N THR A 217 0.67 2.81 0.26
CA THR A 217 -0.11 2.63 -0.97
C THR A 217 -0.98 1.38 -0.96
N GLY A 218 -0.78 0.47 0.00
CA GLY A 218 -1.41 -0.84 0.03
C GLY A 218 -0.75 -1.79 -0.95
N ASP A 219 -1.54 -2.50 -1.74
CA ASP A 219 -1.07 -3.57 -2.61
C ASP A 219 -2.10 -3.91 -3.71
N TRP A 220 -1.72 -4.73 -4.70
CA TRP A 220 -2.61 -5.21 -5.75
C TRP A 220 -2.90 -6.72 -5.66
N VAL A 221 -2.92 -7.25 -4.44
CA VAL A 221 -3.27 -8.64 -4.12
C VAL A 221 -4.56 -8.70 -3.30
N GLU A 222 -4.65 -7.91 -2.23
CA GLU A 222 -5.76 -7.82 -1.29
C GLU A 222 -6.46 -6.46 -1.34
N SER A 223 -5.74 -5.36 -1.12
CA SER A 223 -6.37 -4.04 -0.96
C SER A 223 -6.75 -3.36 -2.29
N CYS A 224 -6.03 -3.63 -3.37
CA CYS A 224 -6.23 -3.04 -4.70
C CYS A 224 -6.28 -1.51 -4.69
N THR A 225 -5.33 -0.91 -3.97
CA THR A 225 -5.24 0.53 -3.75
C THR A 225 -4.07 1.19 -4.47
N ALA A 226 -4.17 2.50 -4.67
CA ALA A 226 -3.08 3.35 -5.15
C ALA A 226 -3.16 4.73 -4.50
N VAL A 227 -2.07 5.49 -4.50
CA VAL A 227 -2.09 6.90 -4.08
C VAL A 227 -1.89 7.80 -5.28
N ILE A 228 -2.71 8.84 -5.39
CA ILE A 228 -2.58 9.87 -6.41
C ILE A 228 -2.33 11.23 -5.78
N GLU A 229 -1.57 12.07 -6.47
CA GLU A 229 -1.49 13.49 -6.20
C GLU A 229 -2.57 14.23 -6.99
N ARG A 230 -3.49 14.86 -6.24
CA ARG A 230 -4.52 15.75 -6.80
C ARG A 230 -3.88 17.05 -7.31
N PRO A 231 -4.55 17.80 -8.22
CA PRO A 231 -4.04 19.08 -8.72
C PRO A 231 -3.77 20.17 -7.67
N ASN A 232 -4.26 20.00 -6.44
CA ASN A 232 -3.97 20.90 -5.31
C ASN A 232 -2.79 20.43 -4.45
N GLY A 233 -2.05 19.40 -4.86
CA GLY A 233 -0.93 18.81 -4.13
C GLY A 233 -1.33 17.80 -3.04
N ARG A 234 -2.62 17.61 -2.79
CA ARG A 234 -3.08 16.65 -1.77
C ARG A 234 -2.90 15.22 -2.28
N LEU A 235 -2.28 14.39 -1.46
CA LEU A 235 -2.24 12.94 -1.65
C LEU A 235 -3.59 12.32 -1.28
N GLU A 236 -4.06 11.39 -2.11
CA GLU A 236 -5.32 10.69 -1.91
C GLU A 236 -5.15 9.20 -2.21
N LEU A 237 -5.57 8.36 -1.26
CA LEU A 237 -5.66 6.92 -1.42
C LEU A 237 -6.95 6.57 -2.17
N ILE A 238 -6.81 5.79 -3.24
CA ILE A 238 -7.89 5.29 -4.06
C ILE A 238 -7.99 3.79 -3.84
N ASP A 239 -9.13 3.34 -3.33
CA ASP A 239 -9.53 1.93 -3.32
C ASP A 239 -10.30 1.65 -4.62
N TRP A 240 -9.66 0.92 -5.53
CA TRP A 240 -10.22 0.68 -6.85
C TRP A 240 -11.32 -0.37 -6.84
N GLU A 241 -11.13 -1.44 -6.07
CA GLU A 241 -12.10 -2.52 -5.95
C GLU A 241 -13.44 -1.99 -5.40
N ALA A 242 -13.40 -1.24 -4.30
CA ALA A 242 -14.59 -0.64 -3.69
C ALA A 242 -15.27 0.34 -4.64
N LYS A 243 -14.51 1.12 -5.41
CA LYS A 243 -15.05 2.07 -6.40
C LYS A 243 -15.78 1.34 -7.54
N ILE A 244 -15.21 0.25 -8.05
CA ILE A 244 -15.84 -0.58 -9.08
C ILE A 244 -17.11 -1.25 -8.54
N ALA A 245 -17.07 -1.78 -7.32
CA ALA A 245 -18.23 -2.37 -6.66
C ALA A 245 -19.39 -1.36 -6.54
N ALA A 246 -19.10 -0.16 -6.03
CA ALA A 246 -20.09 0.91 -5.89
C ALA A 246 -20.70 1.37 -7.23
N ASN A 247 -19.91 1.33 -8.31
CA ASN A 247 -20.39 1.67 -9.65
C ASN A 247 -21.35 0.62 -10.23
N LYS A 248 -21.16 -0.67 -9.91
CA LYS A 248 -22.07 -1.76 -10.31
C LYS A 248 -23.41 -1.70 -9.58
N GLU A 249 -23.42 -1.24 -8.33
CA GLU A 249 -24.63 -1.15 -7.50
C GLU A 249 -25.52 0.06 -7.81
N ARG A 250 -25.01 1.10 -8.49
CA ARG A 250 -25.83 2.24 -8.93
C ARG A 250 -26.83 1.77 -9.99
N PRO A 251 -28.16 1.79 -9.73
CA PRO A 251 -29.14 1.37 -10.73
C PRO A 251 -29.00 2.27 -11.96
N ARG A 252 -28.84 1.70 -13.15
CA ARG A 252 -28.96 2.43 -14.42
C ARG A 252 -30.26 3.22 -14.36
N ARG A 253 -30.19 4.54 -14.16
CA ARG A 253 -31.37 5.43 -14.21
C ARG A 253 -32.05 5.17 -15.54
N ARG A 254 -33.17 4.42 -15.50
CA ARG A 254 -34.03 4.15 -16.64
C ARG A 254 -34.36 5.49 -17.29
N ASN A 255 -33.91 5.71 -18.51
CA ASN A 255 -34.40 6.78 -19.37
C ASN A 255 -35.92 6.61 -19.46
N ARG A 256 -36.69 7.43 -18.72
CA ARG A 256 -38.13 7.57 -18.96
C ARG A 256 -38.28 8.21 -20.34
N PRO A 257 -39.02 7.63 -21.28
CA PRO A 257 -39.29 8.29 -22.55
C PRO A 257 -40.06 9.59 -22.27
N LYS A 258 -39.56 10.70 -22.83
CA LYS A 258 -40.26 11.99 -22.81
C LYS A 258 -41.60 11.79 -23.52
N THR A 259 -42.71 11.89 -22.79
CA THR A 259 -44.04 12.01 -23.36
C THR A 259 -44.08 13.26 -24.25
N LYS A 260 -44.27 13.08 -25.55
CA LYS A 260 -44.55 14.17 -26.49
C LYS A 260 -45.86 14.84 -26.05
N LYS A 261 -45.81 16.13 -25.70
CA LYS A 261 -47.00 16.98 -25.62
C LYS A 261 -47.52 17.18 -27.04
N ASN A 262 -48.69 16.64 -27.35
CA ASN A 262 -49.48 17.07 -28.50
C ASN A 262 -50.10 18.44 -28.16
N SER A 263 -49.64 19.49 -28.83
CA SER A 263 -50.36 20.75 -28.96
C SER A 263 -51.25 20.63 -30.20
N LEU A 264 -52.55 20.39 -30.00
CA LEU A 264 -53.55 20.61 -31.04
C LEU A 264 -54.07 22.04 -30.91
N VAL A 265 -54.15 22.66 -32.08
CA VAL A 265 -54.41 24.05 -32.39
C VAL A 265 -55.88 24.38 -32.11
N ASP A 266 -56.13 25.44 -31.34
CA ASP A 266 -57.40 26.16 -31.36
C ASP A 266 -57.44 27.04 -32.63
N VAL A 267 -58.41 26.77 -33.51
CA VAL A 267 -58.77 27.64 -34.63
C VAL A 267 -60.00 28.43 -34.22
N GLN A 268 -59.85 29.75 -34.09
CA GLN A 268 -60.95 30.72 -34.14
C GLN A 268 -60.82 31.51 -35.44
N GLY A 269 -61.91 31.61 -36.21
CA GLY A 269 -62.01 32.44 -37.42
C GLY A 269 -62.55 31.67 -38.62
#